data_AF-A0AAJ0GNE3-F1
#
_entry.id   AF-A0AAJ0GNE3-F1
#
_cell.length_a   1.000
_cell.length_b   1.000
_cell.length_c   1.000
_cell.angle_alpha   90.00
_cell.angle_beta   90.00
_cell.angle_gamma   90.00
#
_symmetry.space_group_name_H-M   'P 1'
#
loop_
_entity.id
_entity.type
_entity.pdbx_description
1 polymer ?
#
loop_
_entity_poly.entity_id
_entity_poly.type
_entity_poly.pdbx_seq_one_letter_code
_entity_poly.pdbx_strand_id
1 'polypeptide(L)'
;MAIIGGYYIGYCILAGLLCLARTKHDPARVGIAWMKATYPIWIVALGLHLVWSALRIWLYYGDDFYYGYSARAFSRVISHLSNMGSFFEEVAEIILFVTFVEFGSGVLLCQNGGQPTAIRKANRIAIRVWGAILFILSIALMGVNHSMIGRSYTVSSSSGSDSDSIINRIIHLVRLEGAVGILLWLTTIPVLAFASYVFHKTKNNYMLRRSAVLLLVATALDFIRHLITMAVTAAASLGNPARYVLSETDVDPAVLYVIFPFFRFVFMFVILVLLLSLAIRKSGRLWSSPQQPVPAYQQQQQQQQQGGQQQQVDEQKGLLRRRHRETSRPWVAILR
;
A
#
# COMPACT_ATOMS: atom_id res chain seq x y z
N MET A 1 18.54 4.01 -13.77
CA MET A 1 18.55 2.57 -14.11
C MET A 1 18.91 1.68 -12.93
N ALA A 2 20.13 1.74 -12.40
CA ALA A 2 20.55 0.88 -11.26
C ALA A 2 19.61 1.00 -10.05
N ILE A 3 19.18 2.22 -9.73
CA ILE A 3 18.24 2.50 -8.64
C ILE A 3 16.88 1.79 -8.88
N ILE A 4 16.28 1.95 -10.06
CA ILE A 4 14.98 1.34 -10.42
C ILE A 4 15.10 -0.20 -10.46
N GLY A 5 16.18 -0.73 -11.03
CA GLY A 5 16.43 -2.17 -11.08
C GLY A 5 16.61 -2.80 -9.70
N GLY A 6 17.33 -2.12 -8.79
CA GLY A 6 17.45 -2.55 -7.40
C GLY A 6 16.09 -2.62 -6.69
N TYR A 7 15.24 -1.62 -6.89
CA TYR A 7 13.88 -1.64 -6.34
C TYR A 7 13.04 -2.77 -6.93
N TYR A 8 13.08 -3.01 -8.24
CA TYR A 8 12.33 -4.09 -8.90
C TYR A 8 12.61 -5.46 -8.25
N ILE A 9 13.89 -5.79 -8.03
CA ILE A 9 14.27 -7.04 -7.34
C ILE A 9 13.71 -7.07 -5.92
N GLY A 10 13.83 -5.97 -5.17
CA GLY A 10 13.25 -5.83 -3.83
C GLY A 10 11.74 -6.09 -3.81
N TYR A 11 10.98 -5.53 -4.75
CA TYR A 11 9.54 -5.76 -4.84
C TYR A 11 9.18 -7.22 -5.16
N CYS A 12 9.92 -7.87 -6.06
CA CYS A 12 9.72 -9.29 -6.36
C CYS A 12 9.93 -10.17 -5.11
N ILE A 13 10.97 -9.88 -4.32
CA ILE A 13 11.21 -10.57 -3.04
C ILE A 13 10.05 -10.35 -2.08
N LEU A 14 9.59 -9.10 -1.91
CA LEU A 14 8.47 -8.77 -1.03
C LEU A 14 7.17 -9.46 -1.48
N ALA A 15 6.90 -9.55 -2.78
CA ALA A 15 5.74 -10.26 -3.31
C ALA A 15 5.83 -11.77 -3.01
N GLY A 16 7.01 -12.38 -3.15
CA GLY A 16 7.24 -13.76 -2.73
C GLY A 16 7.00 -13.98 -1.22
N LEU A 17 7.49 -13.06 -0.38
CA LEU A 17 7.23 -13.09 1.06
C LEU A 17 5.73 -12.92 1.39
N LEU A 18 5.02 -12.13 0.59
CA LEU A 18 3.59 -11.91 0.78
C LEU A 18 2.75 -13.17 0.48
N CYS A 19 3.21 -14.03 -0.44
CA CYS A 19 2.58 -15.33 -0.68
C CYS A 19 2.62 -16.23 0.58
N LEU A 20 3.64 -16.07 1.43
CA LEU A 20 3.77 -16.82 2.69
C LEU A 20 2.85 -16.28 3.80
N ALA A 21 2.30 -15.08 3.66
CA ALA A 21 1.36 -14.51 4.63
C ALA A 21 0.03 -15.31 4.62
N ARG A 22 -0.20 -16.07 5.70
CA ARG A 22 -1.39 -16.90 5.91
C ARG A 22 -2.63 -16.04 6.22
N THR A 23 -3.77 -16.40 5.63
CA THR A 23 -5.03 -15.62 5.67
C THR A 23 -6.20 -16.33 6.36
N LYS A 24 -5.99 -17.54 6.90
CA LYS A 24 -7.08 -18.37 7.41
C LYS A 24 -7.61 -17.77 8.72
N HIS A 25 -8.89 -17.39 8.74
CA HIS A 25 -9.66 -16.82 9.87
C HIS A 25 -9.27 -15.42 10.37
N ASP A 26 -8.50 -14.64 9.60
CA ASP A 26 -8.13 -13.27 9.99
C ASP A 26 -9.20 -12.24 9.57
N PRO A 27 -9.71 -11.38 10.46
CA PRO A 27 -10.60 -10.27 10.09
C PRO A 27 -9.96 -9.23 9.14
N ALA A 28 -8.63 -9.14 9.09
CA ALA A 28 -7.86 -8.34 8.14
C ALA A 28 -7.63 -9.03 6.78
N ARG A 29 -8.18 -10.23 6.55
CA ARG A 29 -8.01 -10.98 5.28
C ARG A 29 -8.33 -10.18 4.03
N VAL A 30 -9.31 -9.28 4.12
CA VAL A 30 -9.74 -8.46 2.98
C VAL A 30 -8.67 -7.44 2.62
N GLY A 31 -8.09 -6.75 3.61
CA GLY A 31 -6.96 -5.84 3.38
C GLY A 31 -5.74 -6.56 2.80
N ILE A 32 -5.43 -7.76 3.31
CA ILE A 32 -4.34 -8.59 2.77
C ILE A 32 -4.62 -9.03 1.33
N ALA A 33 -5.88 -9.36 0.98
CA ALA A 33 -6.25 -9.71 -0.39
C ALA A 33 -6.04 -8.54 -1.36
N TRP A 34 -6.42 -7.33 -0.97
CA TRP A 34 -6.16 -6.12 -1.76
C TRP A 34 -4.67 -5.83 -1.88
N MET A 35 -3.92 -5.96 -0.79
CA MET A 35 -2.47 -5.83 -0.82
C MET A 35 -1.83 -6.85 -1.79
N LYS A 36 -2.29 -8.11 -1.79
CA LYS A 36 -1.86 -9.14 -2.76
C LYS A 36 -2.16 -8.77 -4.22
N ALA A 37 -3.13 -7.89 -4.48
CA ALA A 37 -3.38 -7.33 -5.80
C ALA A 37 -2.48 -6.11 -6.09
N THR A 38 -2.23 -5.24 -5.10
CA THR A 38 -1.37 -4.05 -5.27
C THR A 38 0.05 -4.42 -5.70
N TYR A 39 0.67 -5.41 -5.05
CA TYR A 39 2.06 -5.80 -5.32
C TYR A 39 2.34 -6.19 -6.78
N PRO A 40 1.64 -7.17 -7.38
CA PRO A 40 1.92 -7.58 -8.76
C PRO A 40 1.63 -6.46 -9.76
N ILE A 41 0.58 -5.66 -9.54
CA ILE A 41 0.24 -4.53 -10.42
C ILE A 41 1.36 -3.48 -10.37
N TRP A 42 1.87 -3.16 -9.18
CA TRP A 42 3.02 -2.27 -9.02
C TRP A 42 4.30 -2.81 -9.66
N ILE A 43 4.57 -4.12 -9.52
CA ILE A 43 5.73 -4.76 -10.15
C ILE A 43 5.64 -4.66 -11.68
N VAL A 44 4.46 -4.84 -12.27
CA VAL A 44 4.24 -4.66 -13.70
C VAL A 44 4.50 -3.21 -14.11
N ALA A 45 3.96 -2.22 -13.37
CA ALA A 45 4.22 -0.81 -13.61
C ALA A 45 5.73 -0.48 -13.61
N LEU A 46 6.45 -0.95 -12.59
CA LEU A 46 7.90 -0.78 -12.49
C LEU A 46 8.66 -1.45 -13.63
N GLY A 47 8.26 -2.67 -14.01
CA GLY A 47 8.85 -3.37 -15.14
C GLY A 47 8.71 -2.56 -16.43
N LEU A 48 7.53 -2.00 -16.69
CA LEU A 48 7.27 -1.13 -17.84
C LEU A 48 8.10 0.14 -17.79
N HIS A 49 8.20 0.81 -16.64
CA HIS A 49 9.06 2.00 -16.47
C HIS A 49 10.55 1.70 -16.64
N LEU A 50 11.01 0.52 -16.20
CA LEU A 50 12.39 0.07 -16.36
C LEU A 50 12.70 -0.19 -17.83
N VAL A 51 11.83 -0.92 -18.54
CA VAL A 51 11.97 -1.18 -19.98
C VAL A 51 11.91 0.13 -20.75
N TRP A 52 10.95 1.01 -20.46
CA TRP A 52 10.86 2.35 -21.04
C TRP A 52 12.16 3.14 -20.86
N SER A 53 12.68 3.20 -19.64
CA SER A 53 13.94 3.90 -19.32
C SER A 53 15.14 3.30 -20.07
N ALA A 54 15.20 1.97 -20.16
CA ALA A 54 16.27 1.25 -20.86
C ALA A 54 16.28 1.58 -22.36
N LEU A 55 15.10 1.47 -23.00
CA LEU A 55 14.94 1.76 -24.41
C LEU A 55 15.22 3.23 -24.72
N ARG A 56 14.85 4.15 -23.81
CA ARG A 56 15.12 5.58 -23.97
C ARG A 56 16.62 5.90 -23.92
N ILE A 57 17.36 5.29 -22.99
CA ILE A 57 18.83 5.44 -22.91
C ILE A 57 19.48 4.83 -24.15
N TRP A 58 19.05 3.65 -24.56
CA TRP A 58 19.56 2.99 -25.75
C TRP A 58 19.32 3.83 -27.01
N LEU A 59 18.14 4.45 -27.15
CA LEU A 59 17.85 5.36 -28.26
C LEU A 59 18.74 6.61 -28.25
N TYR A 60 19.10 7.13 -27.07
CA TYR A 60 19.91 8.34 -26.94
C TYR A 60 21.40 8.11 -27.22
N TYR A 61 21.94 6.97 -26.84
CA TYR A 61 23.35 6.61 -27.01
C TYR A 61 23.63 5.66 -28.18
N GLY A 62 22.59 5.21 -28.89
CA GLY A 62 22.74 4.36 -30.06
C GLY A 62 23.08 5.18 -31.30
N ASP A 63 24.35 5.13 -31.72
CA ASP A 63 24.87 5.89 -32.87
C ASP A 63 24.09 5.64 -34.19
N ASP A 64 23.47 4.46 -34.33
CA ASP A 64 22.82 4.01 -35.58
C ASP A 64 21.35 4.44 -35.76
N PHE A 65 20.70 5.03 -34.76
CA PHE A 65 19.23 5.21 -34.76
C PHE A 65 18.73 6.59 -35.15
N TYR A 66 19.60 7.56 -35.41
CA TYR A 66 19.19 8.97 -35.42
C TYR A 66 18.36 9.42 -36.65
N TYR A 67 18.34 8.67 -37.77
CA TYR A 67 17.75 9.16 -39.04
C TYR A 67 16.84 8.19 -39.80
N GLY A 68 16.25 7.18 -39.15
CA GLY A 68 15.41 6.15 -39.82
C GLY A 68 13.91 6.16 -39.48
N TYR A 69 13.09 5.58 -40.37
CA TYR A 69 11.68 5.21 -40.09
C TYR A 69 11.55 4.31 -38.84
N SER A 70 12.58 3.48 -38.60
CA SER A 70 12.74 2.65 -37.40
C SER A 70 12.74 3.47 -36.10
N ALA A 71 13.34 4.66 -36.09
CA ALA A 71 13.43 5.51 -34.91
C ALA A 71 12.06 6.06 -34.47
N ARG A 72 11.20 6.42 -35.43
CA ARG A 72 9.83 6.88 -35.15
C ARG A 72 8.96 5.77 -34.59
N ALA A 73 9.03 4.58 -35.21
CA ALA A 73 8.32 3.40 -34.71
C ALA A 73 8.77 3.03 -33.29
N PHE A 74 10.08 3.09 -33.04
CA PHE A 74 10.66 2.80 -31.73
C PHE A 74 10.27 3.84 -30.67
N SER A 75 10.34 5.14 -30.99
CA SER A 75 9.87 6.22 -30.12
C SER A 75 8.39 6.08 -29.77
N ARG A 76 7.55 5.64 -30.73
CA ARG A 76 6.14 5.35 -30.48
C ARG A 76 5.95 4.21 -29.47
N VAL A 77 6.71 3.13 -29.59
CA VAL A 77 6.68 2.01 -28.63
C VAL A 77 7.10 2.48 -27.23
N ILE A 78 8.16 3.29 -27.14
CA ILE A 78 8.61 3.91 -25.88
C ILE A 78 7.47 4.73 -25.24
N SER A 79 6.79 5.60 -26.01
CA SER A 79 5.67 6.39 -25.47
C SER A 79 4.52 5.51 -24.97
N HIS A 80 4.16 4.43 -25.69
CA HIS A 80 3.13 3.49 -25.24
C HIS A 80 3.53 2.76 -23.95
N LEU A 81 4.78 2.32 -23.83
CA LEU A 81 5.28 1.66 -22.62
C LEU A 81 5.23 2.59 -21.40
N SER A 82 5.62 3.86 -21.56
CA SER A 82 5.53 4.87 -20.51
C SER A 82 4.09 5.06 -20.03
N ASN A 83 3.15 5.19 -20.96
CA ASN A 83 1.74 5.42 -20.64
C ASN A 83 1.08 4.20 -19.99
N MET A 84 1.41 2.99 -20.45
CA MET A 84 0.98 1.76 -19.79
C MET A 84 1.56 1.65 -18.38
N GLY A 85 2.85 2.00 -18.21
CA GLY A 85 3.51 2.04 -16.90
C GLY A 85 2.78 2.97 -15.92
N SER A 86 2.50 4.21 -16.33
CA SER A 86 1.72 5.17 -15.54
C SER A 86 0.32 4.68 -15.22
N PHE A 87 -0.40 4.07 -16.16
CA PHE A 87 -1.72 3.51 -15.92
C PHE A 87 -1.71 2.42 -14.83
N PHE A 88 -0.82 1.42 -14.94
CA PHE A 88 -0.72 0.38 -13.92
C PHE A 88 -0.30 0.95 -12.55
N GLU A 89 0.49 2.02 -12.56
CA GLU A 89 0.85 2.73 -11.35
C GLU A 89 -0.37 3.34 -10.65
N GLU A 90 -1.18 4.11 -11.37
CA GLU A 90 -2.43 4.69 -10.85
C GLU A 90 -3.39 3.61 -10.34
N VAL A 91 -3.51 2.49 -11.06
CA VAL A 91 -4.33 1.35 -10.62
C VAL A 91 -3.80 0.76 -9.31
N ALA A 92 -2.49 0.61 -9.16
CA ALA A 92 -1.89 0.14 -7.92
C ALA A 92 -2.15 1.11 -6.75
N GLU A 93 -2.09 2.43 -6.99
CA GLU A 93 -2.40 3.47 -5.99
C GLU A 93 -3.86 3.42 -5.55
N ILE A 94 -4.79 3.29 -6.50
CA ILE A 94 -6.22 3.14 -6.20
C ILE A 94 -6.46 1.93 -5.30
N ILE A 95 -5.85 0.78 -5.64
CA ILE A 95 -5.97 -0.44 -4.84
C ILE A 95 -5.28 -0.28 -3.47
N LEU A 96 -4.20 0.50 -3.38
CA LEU A 96 -3.52 0.82 -2.13
C LEU A 96 -4.44 1.63 -1.19
N PHE A 97 -5.21 2.60 -1.71
CA PHE A 97 -6.20 3.33 -0.89
C PHE A 97 -7.26 2.40 -0.31
N VAL A 98 -7.78 1.48 -1.14
CA VAL A 98 -8.73 0.44 -0.69
C VAL A 98 -8.07 -0.44 0.38
N THR A 99 -6.79 -0.80 0.20
CA THR A 99 -6.00 -1.58 1.14
C THR A 99 -5.90 -0.89 2.49
N PHE A 100 -5.56 0.41 2.54
CA PHE A 100 -5.49 1.18 3.79
C PHE A 100 -6.82 1.21 4.55
N VAL A 101 -7.93 1.50 3.85
CA VAL A 101 -9.26 1.57 4.47
C VAL A 101 -9.70 0.19 4.99
N GLU A 102 -9.40 -0.88 4.25
CA GLU A 102 -9.73 -2.25 4.64
C GLU A 102 -8.88 -2.74 5.83
N PHE A 103 -7.59 -2.36 5.89
CA PHE A 103 -6.74 -2.62 7.06
C PHE A 103 -7.23 -1.87 8.30
N GLY A 104 -7.49 -0.55 8.19
CA GLY A 104 -8.01 0.24 9.31
C GLY A 104 -9.38 -0.28 9.79
N SER A 105 -10.23 -0.71 8.87
CA SER A 105 -11.50 -1.37 9.19
C SER A 105 -11.31 -2.71 9.90
N GLY A 106 -10.29 -3.49 9.53
CA GLY A 106 -9.93 -4.73 10.22
C GLY A 106 -9.48 -4.48 11.67
N VAL A 107 -8.67 -3.43 11.89
CA VAL A 107 -8.23 -3.01 13.23
C VAL A 107 -9.43 -2.63 14.11
N LEU A 108 -10.35 -1.82 13.59
CA LEU A 108 -11.58 -1.44 14.31
C LEU A 108 -12.49 -2.63 14.61
N LEU A 109 -12.54 -3.62 13.72
CA LEU A 109 -13.32 -4.83 13.96
C LEU A 109 -12.77 -5.61 15.17
N CYS A 110 -11.45 -5.73 15.26
CA CYS A 110 -10.80 -6.40 16.39
C CYS A 110 -11.03 -5.66 17.70
N GLN A 111 -11.00 -4.32 17.65
CA GLN A 111 -11.31 -3.50 18.82
C GLN A 111 -12.73 -3.71 19.35
N ASN A 112 -13.72 -3.89 18.46
CA ASN A 112 -15.12 -4.08 18.85
C ASN A 112 -15.48 -5.56 19.08
N GLY A 113 -14.51 -6.41 19.44
CA GLY A 113 -14.76 -7.83 19.74
C GLY A 113 -15.29 -8.63 18.54
N GLY A 114 -15.01 -8.20 17.30
CA GLY A 114 -15.50 -8.87 16.10
C GLY A 114 -16.86 -8.37 15.60
N GLN A 115 -17.51 -7.44 16.30
CA GLN A 115 -18.81 -6.92 15.87
C GLN A 115 -18.66 -5.85 14.77
N PRO A 116 -19.36 -6.00 13.63
CA PRO A 116 -19.28 -5.04 12.53
C PRO A 116 -19.98 -3.73 12.90
N THR A 117 -19.28 -2.61 12.81
CA THR A 117 -19.87 -1.27 12.98
C THR A 117 -20.49 -0.75 11.69
N ALA A 118 -21.53 0.09 11.79
CA ALA A 118 -22.15 0.74 10.64
C ALA A 118 -21.16 1.61 9.85
N ILE A 119 -20.29 2.35 10.57
CA ILE A 119 -19.22 3.19 10.00
C ILE A 119 -18.30 2.37 9.09
N ARG A 120 -17.97 1.13 9.47
CA ARG A 120 -17.15 0.25 8.64
C ARG A 120 -17.81 -0.07 7.30
N LYS A 121 -19.12 -0.36 7.29
CA LYS A 121 -19.86 -0.65 6.05
C LYS A 121 -19.88 0.57 5.14
N ALA A 122 -20.15 1.75 5.72
CA ALA A 122 -20.17 3.01 4.98
C ALA A 122 -18.81 3.32 4.34
N ASN A 123 -17.71 3.28 5.12
CA ASN A 123 -16.36 3.56 4.60
C ASN A 123 -15.93 2.58 3.51
N ARG A 124 -16.28 1.29 3.65
CA ARG A 124 -15.98 0.26 2.66
C ARG A 124 -16.73 0.49 1.34
N ILE A 125 -17.98 0.92 1.38
CA ILE A 125 -18.74 1.24 0.17
C ILE A 125 -18.18 2.53 -0.45
N ALA A 126 -17.97 3.56 0.35
CA ALA A 126 -17.45 4.84 -0.11
C ALA A 126 -16.10 4.70 -0.83
N ILE A 127 -15.13 3.98 -0.25
CA ILE A 127 -13.82 3.81 -0.88
C ILE A 127 -13.87 2.98 -2.18
N ARG A 128 -14.81 2.03 -2.29
CA ARG A 128 -14.97 1.22 -3.51
C ARG A 128 -15.61 2.02 -4.63
N VAL A 129 -16.64 2.81 -4.31
CA VAL A 129 -17.29 3.71 -5.28
C VAL A 129 -16.29 4.76 -5.74
N TRP A 130 -15.58 5.38 -4.81
CA TRP A 130 -14.55 6.37 -5.13
C TRP A 130 -13.39 5.76 -5.94
N GLY A 131 -12.90 4.59 -5.54
CA GLY A 131 -11.88 3.85 -6.30
C GLY A 131 -12.35 3.48 -7.71
N ALA A 132 -13.61 3.11 -7.89
CA ALA A 132 -14.17 2.84 -9.22
C ALA A 132 -14.22 4.11 -10.10
N ILE A 133 -14.56 5.27 -9.53
CA ILE A 133 -14.52 6.56 -10.24
C ILE A 133 -13.10 6.87 -10.71
N LEU A 134 -12.10 6.75 -9.82
CA LEU A 134 -10.70 6.98 -10.16
C LEU A 134 -10.22 5.98 -11.23
N PHE A 135 -10.63 4.71 -11.13
CA PHE A 135 -10.26 3.69 -12.11
C PHE A 135 -10.81 3.99 -13.50
N ILE A 136 -12.07 4.42 -13.61
CA ILE A 136 -12.67 4.86 -14.87
C ILE A 136 -11.91 6.08 -15.43
N LEU A 137 -11.52 7.01 -14.55
CA LEU A 137 -10.76 8.19 -14.94
C LEU A 137 -9.37 7.82 -15.45
N SER A 138 -8.67 6.88 -14.81
CA SER A 138 -7.38 6.34 -15.29
C SER A 138 -7.50 5.64 -16.64
N ILE A 139 -8.58 4.87 -16.88
CA ILE A 139 -8.85 4.26 -18.19
C ILE A 139 -9.07 5.35 -19.25
N ALA A 140 -9.88 6.37 -18.92
CA ALA A 140 -10.15 7.47 -19.85
C ALA A 140 -8.86 8.23 -20.18
N LEU A 141 -8.03 8.52 -19.17
CA LEU A 141 -6.73 9.17 -19.35
C LEU A 141 -5.81 8.33 -20.23
N MET A 142 -5.69 7.02 -19.97
CA MET A 142 -4.93 6.10 -20.81
C MET A 142 -5.43 6.12 -22.26
N GLY A 143 -6.75 6.09 -22.48
CA GLY A 143 -7.35 6.15 -23.81
C GLY A 143 -7.01 7.43 -24.57
N VAL A 144 -7.09 8.59 -23.91
CA VAL A 144 -6.68 9.88 -24.49
C VAL A 144 -5.18 9.87 -24.80
N ASN A 145 -4.36 9.39 -23.88
CA ASN A 145 -2.91 9.28 -24.04
C ASN A 145 -2.52 8.42 -25.26
N HIS A 146 -3.13 7.25 -25.43
CA HIS A 146 -2.89 6.37 -26.57
C HIS A 146 -3.37 6.97 -27.90
N SER A 147 -4.54 7.62 -27.91
CA SER A 147 -5.06 8.32 -29.09
C SER A 147 -4.13 9.46 -29.53
N MET A 148 -3.59 10.21 -28.57
CA MET A 148 -2.67 11.32 -28.81
C MET A 148 -1.35 10.85 -29.41
N ILE A 149 -0.77 9.76 -28.89
CA ILE A 149 0.41 9.13 -29.49
C ILE A 149 0.13 8.77 -30.96
N GLY A 150 -1.00 8.14 -31.27
CA GLY A 150 -1.33 7.78 -32.66
C GLY A 150 -1.33 8.98 -33.60
N ARG A 151 -1.91 10.10 -33.16
CA ARG A 151 -2.06 11.32 -33.96
C ARG A 151 -0.77 12.14 -34.11
N SER A 152 0.05 12.23 -33.08
CA SER A 152 1.30 13.02 -33.13
C SER A 152 2.25 12.48 -34.21
N TYR A 153 2.35 11.15 -34.34
CA TYR A 153 3.18 10.52 -35.36
C TYR A 153 2.60 10.58 -36.77
N THR A 154 1.28 10.68 -36.97
CA THR A 154 0.68 10.85 -38.30
C THR A 154 0.79 12.28 -38.83
N VAL A 155 0.73 13.28 -37.96
CA VAL A 155 0.77 14.70 -38.37
C VAL A 155 2.20 15.21 -38.56
N SER A 156 3.19 14.59 -37.91
CA SER A 156 4.61 14.88 -38.18
C SER A 156 5.02 14.61 -39.65
N SER A 157 4.15 13.98 -40.44
CA SER A 157 4.30 13.78 -41.88
C SER A 157 3.45 14.71 -42.77
N SER A 158 2.53 15.51 -42.22
CA SER A 158 1.67 16.43 -42.98
C SER A 158 1.98 17.91 -42.67
N SER A 159 1.78 18.78 -43.65
CA SER A 159 2.13 20.21 -43.65
C SER A 159 1.62 21.00 -42.42
N GLY A 160 2.40 22.02 -42.02
CA GLY A 160 2.35 22.72 -40.72
C GLY A 160 1.10 23.48 -40.29
N SER A 161 -0.07 23.32 -40.93
CA SER A 161 -1.33 23.90 -40.43
C SER A 161 -1.91 23.12 -39.24
N ASP A 162 -1.51 21.87 -39.03
CA ASP A 162 -2.07 21.00 -37.98
C ASP A 162 -1.31 21.08 -36.64
N SER A 163 -0.14 21.74 -36.59
CA SER A 163 0.73 21.78 -35.40
C SER A 163 0.07 22.44 -34.19
N ASP A 164 -0.64 23.56 -34.40
CA ASP A 164 -1.26 24.32 -33.32
C ASP A 164 -2.40 23.52 -32.67
N SER A 165 -3.13 22.75 -33.48
CA SER A 165 -4.21 21.88 -32.99
C SER A 165 -3.67 20.76 -32.10
N ILE A 166 -2.46 20.25 -32.37
CA ILE A 166 -1.80 19.21 -31.59
C ILE A 166 -1.29 19.79 -30.28
N ILE A 167 -0.59 20.93 -30.33
CA ILE A 167 -0.06 21.60 -29.14
C ILE A 167 -1.19 21.87 -28.14
N ASN A 168 -2.30 22.43 -28.62
CA ASN A 168 -3.49 22.67 -27.77
C ASN A 168 -4.02 21.39 -27.13
N ARG A 169 -4.07 20.28 -27.86
CA ARG A 169 -4.50 18.98 -27.31
C ARG A 169 -3.51 18.43 -26.28
N ILE A 170 -2.20 18.58 -26.49
CA ILE A 170 -1.19 18.18 -25.50
C ILE A 170 -1.35 19.01 -24.23
N ILE A 171 -1.57 20.32 -24.35
CA ILE A 171 -1.85 21.20 -23.21
C ILE A 171 -3.08 20.71 -22.42
N HIS A 172 -4.16 20.32 -23.11
CA HIS A 172 -5.34 19.75 -22.46
C HIS A 172 -5.06 18.42 -21.76
N LEU A 173 -4.28 17.54 -22.38
CA LEU A 173 -3.86 16.27 -21.79
C LEU A 173 -3.02 16.49 -20.52
N VAL A 174 -2.02 17.38 -20.57
CA VAL A 174 -1.16 17.72 -19.43
C VAL A 174 -2.00 18.30 -18.27
N ARG A 175 -2.99 19.14 -18.56
CA ARG A 175 -3.94 19.64 -17.55
C ARG A 175 -4.81 18.52 -16.97
N LEU A 176 -5.24 17.57 -17.79
CA LEU A 176 -6.02 16.42 -17.33
C LEU A 176 -5.18 15.53 -16.41
N GLU A 177 -3.93 15.23 -16.77
CA GLU A 177 -2.99 14.48 -15.91
C GLU A 177 -2.77 15.19 -14.57
N GLY A 178 -2.54 16.51 -14.60
CA GLY A 178 -2.44 17.32 -13.39
C GLY A 178 -3.70 17.26 -12.52
N ALA A 179 -4.89 17.32 -13.12
CA ALA A 179 -6.15 17.21 -12.41
C ALA A 179 -6.35 15.82 -11.77
N VAL A 180 -5.99 14.73 -12.47
CA VAL A 180 -5.99 13.38 -11.92
C VAL A 180 -5.02 13.28 -10.73
N GLY A 181 -3.82 13.83 -10.86
CA GLY A 181 -2.84 13.89 -9.78
C GLY A 181 -3.36 14.64 -8.54
N ILE A 182 -4.06 15.77 -8.74
CA ILE A 182 -4.72 16.50 -7.65
C ILE A 182 -5.82 15.66 -7.00
N LEU A 183 -6.65 14.96 -7.79
CA LEU A 183 -7.68 14.07 -7.26
C LEU A 183 -7.07 12.95 -6.43
N LEU A 184 -6.03 12.28 -6.93
CA LEU A 184 -5.28 11.25 -6.20
C LEU A 184 -4.73 11.79 -4.88
N TRP A 185 -4.10 12.96 -4.88
CA TRP A 185 -3.67 13.62 -3.65
C TRP A 185 -4.85 13.92 -2.71
N LEU A 186 -5.96 14.44 -3.21
CA LEU A 186 -7.15 14.74 -2.40
C LEU A 186 -7.68 13.48 -1.69
N THR A 187 -7.56 12.30 -2.31
CA THR A 187 -7.95 11.02 -1.70
C THR A 187 -7.14 10.63 -0.47
N THR A 188 -5.88 11.09 -0.39
CA THR A 188 -5.00 10.75 0.74
C THR A 188 -5.45 11.43 2.03
N ILE A 189 -6.14 12.57 1.95
CA ILE A 189 -6.65 13.32 3.11
C ILE A 189 -7.66 12.49 3.92
N PRO A 190 -8.78 11.99 3.36
CA PRO A 190 -9.72 11.17 4.12
C PRO A 190 -9.12 9.84 4.56
N VAL A 191 -8.18 9.26 3.80
CA VAL A 191 -7.46 8.03 4.21
C VAL A 191 -6.59 8.28 5.44
N LEU A 192 -5.84 9.39 5.47
CA LEU A 192 -5.02 9.80 6.61
C LEU A 192 -5.88 10.15 7.83
N ALA A 193 -7.00 10.85 7.62
CA ALA A 193 -7.97 11.16 8.67
C ALA A 193 -8.57 9.87 9.25
N PHE A 194 -8.92 8.89 8.41
CA PHE A 194 -9.40 7.59 8.85
C PHE A 194 -8.34 6.81 9.64
N ALA A 195 -7.09 6.78 9.19
CA ALA A 195 -6.00 6.14 9.92
C ALA A 195 -5.76 6.80 11.29
N SER A 196 -5.86 8.14 11.35
CA SER A 196 -5.76 8.92 12.60
C SER A 196 -6.91 8.58 13.55
N TYR A 197 -8.12 8.43 13.03
CA TYR A 197 -9.29 7.98 13.80
C TYR A 197 -9.09 6.56 14.37
N VAL A 198 -8.58 5.62 13.56
CA VAL A 198 -8.28 4.24 13.99
C VAL A 198 -7.22 4.24 15.09
N PHE A 199 -6.17 5.06 14.97
CA PHE A 199 -5.15 5.23 15.99
C PHE A 199 -5.73 5.77 17.30
N HIS A 200 -6.56 6.82 17.25
CA HIS A 200 -7.18 7.38 18.44
C HIS A 200 -8.11 6.39 19.14
N LYS A 201 -8.89 5.62 18.38
CA LYS A 201 -9.78 4.59 18.95
C LYS A 201 -9.00 3.46 19.60
N THR A 202 -7.87 3.04 19.03
CA THR A 202 -7.09 1.91 19.54
C THR A 202 -6.13 2.25 20.69
N LYS A 203 -6.12 3.49 21.19
CA LYS A 203 -5.15 3.96 22.20
C LYS A 203 -5.08 3.12 23.49
N ASN A 204 -6.20 2.51 23.89
CA ASN A 204 -6.29 1.69 25.11
C ASN A 204 -5.73 0.27 24.93
N ASN A 205 -5.60 -0.22 23.69
CA ASN A 205 -5.18 -1.59 23.39
C ASN A 205 -3.75 -1.59 22.84
N TYR A 206 -2.75 -1.89 23.67
CA TYR A 206 -1.33 -1.82 23.32
C TYR A 206 -0.95 -2.53 22.02
N MET A 207 -1.50 -3.74 21.80
CA MET A 207 -1.21 -4.53 20.60
C MET A 207 -1.82 -3.89 19.34
N LEU A 208 -3.09 -3.48 19.38
CA LEU A 208 -3.77 -2.83 18.25
C LEU A 208 -3.17 -1.46 17.95
N ARG A 209 -2.74 -0.73 18.99
CA ARG A 209 -2.08 0.58 18.86
C ARG A 209 -0.82 0.47 18.01
N ARG A 210 0.03 -0.55 18.22
CA ARG A 210 1.24 -0.75 17.40
C ARG A 210 0.92 -0.94 15.92
N SER A 211 -0.14 -1.69 15.60
CA SER A 211 -0.59 -1.86 14.21
C SER A 211 -1.20 -0.57 13.64
N ALA A 212 -1.99 0.15 14.44
CA ALA A 212 -2.56 1.43 14.03
C ALA A 212 -1.48 2.50 13.80
N VAL A 213 -0.39 2.49 14.57
CA VAL A 213 0.77 3.37 14.34
C VAL A 213 1.43 3.08 12.99
N LEU A 214 1.68 1.81 12.67
CA LEU A 214 2.27 1.46 11.36
C LEU A 214 1.36 1.86 10.20
N LEU A 215 0.04 1.67 10.35
CA LEU A 215 -0.94 2.12 9.36
C LEU A 215 -0.91 3.64 9.21
N LEU A 216 -0.90 4.38 10.33
CA LEU A 216 -0.85 5.84 10.33
C LEU A 216 0.43 6.36 9.65
N VAL A 217 1.59 5.79 9.98
CA VAL A 217 2.88 6.13 9.36
C VAL A 217 2.85 5.84 7.87
N ALA A 218 2.32 4.68 7.45
CA ALA A 218 2.20 4.34 6.03
C ALA A 218 1.29 5.33 5.28
N THR A 219 0.14 5.70 5.84
CA THR A 219 -0.75 6.71 5.24
C THR A 219 -0.17 8.12 5.25
N ALA A 220 0.64 8.48 6.25
CA ALA A 220 1.32 9.78 6.31
C ALA A 220 2.43 9.87 5.26
N LEU A 221 3.21 8.79 5.09
CA LEU A 221 4.20 8.70 4.01
C LEU A 221 3.54 8.78 2.63
N ASP A 222 2.38 8.12 2.46
CA ASP A 222 1.64 8.18 1.20
C ASP A 222 1.05 9.57 0.92
N PHE A 223 0.58 10.28 1.95
CA PHE A 223 0.19 11.69 1.85
C PHE A 223 1.37 12.58 1.42
N ILE A 224 2.53 12.45 2.07
CA ILE A 224 3.74 13.21 1.73
C ILE A 224 4.18 12.92 0.29
N ARG A 225 4.16 11.62 -0.10
CA ARG A 225 4.48 11.17 -1.45
C ARG A 225 3.61 11.89 -2.48
N HIS A 226 2.29 11.83 -2.33
CA HIS A 226 1.36 12.48 -3.25
C HIS A 226 1.43 14.00 -3.21
N LEU A 227 1.69 14.59 -2.04
CA LEU A 227 1.83 16.05 -1.91
C LEU A 227 3.01 16.55 -2.75
N ILE A 228 4.16 15.87 -2.68
CA ILE A 228 5.36 16.25 -3.42
C ILE A 228 5.21 15.95 -4.91
N THR A 229 4.69 14.77 -5.29
CA THR A 229 4.48 14.46 -6.71
C THR A 229 3.45 15.39 -7.34
N MET A 230 2.37 15.72 -6.63
CA MET A 230 1.38 16.72 -7.07
C MET A 230 2.01 18.10 -7.16
N ALA A 231 2.79 18.56 -6.17
CA ALA A 231 3.43 19.86 -6.21
C ALA A 231 4.39 20.01 -7.40
N VAL A 232 5.22 18.99 -7.66
CA VAL A 232 6.13 18.97 -8.82
C VAL A 232 5.33 18.95 -10.12
N THR A 233 4.30 18.10 -10.20
CA THR A 233 3.46 18.01 -11.40
C THR A 233 2.71 19.31 -11.64
N ALA A 234 2.14 19.94 -10.60
CA ALA A 234 1.43 21.21 -10.67
C ALA A 234 2.38 22.35 -11.09
N ALA A 235 3.57 22.43 -10.51
CA ALA A 235 4.57 23.42 -10.90
C ALA A 235 4.98 23.26 -12.37
N ALA A 236 5.15 22.01 -12.82
CA ALA A 236 5.51 21.72 -14.20
C ALA A 236 4.35 21.93 -15.20
N SER A 237 3.12 21.55 -14.84
CA SER A 237 1.96 21.48 -15.76
C SER A 237 1.01 22.67 -15.72
N LEU A 238 0.79 23.28 -14.55
CA LEU A 238 -0.22 24.33 -14.38
C LEU A 238 0.34 25.74 -14.53
N GLY A 239 1.62 25.96 -14.23
CA GLY A 239 2.25 27.28 -14.31
C GLY A 239 2.27 27.83 -15.73
N ASN A 240 2.87 27.10 -16.67
CA ASN A 240 2.84 27.43 -18.08
C ASN A 240 2.86 26.14 -18.93
N PRO A 241 1.69 25.58 -19.27
CA PRO A 241 1.63 24.31 -19.97
C PRO A 241 2.27 24.38 -21.37
N ALA A 242 2.29 25.55 -22.01
CA ALA A 242 2.94 25.71 -23.31
C ALA A 242 4.46 25.53 -23.21
N ARG A 243 5.09 26.11 -22.18
CA ARG A 243 6.52 25.93 -21.89
C ARG A 243 6.86 24.48 -21.55
N TYR A 244 6.01 23.81 -20.77
CA TYR A 244 6.18 22.38 -20.47
C TYR A 244 6.21 21.52 -21.74
N VAL A 245 5.30 21.78 -22.70
CA VAL A 245 5.30 21.08 -24.00
C VAL A 245 6.58 21.33 -24.78
N LEU A 246 7.14 22.54 -24.70
CA LEU A 246 8.40 22.91 -25.33
C LEU A 246 9.64 22.40 -24.58
N SER A 247 9.46 21.61 -23.51
CA SER A 247 10.53 21.14 -22.61
C SER A 247 11.29 22.27 -21.90
N GLU A 248 10.70 23.47 -21.84
CA GLU A 248 11.18 24.60 -21.06
C GLU A 248 10.53 24.54 -19.68
N THR A 249 11.01 23.67 -18.79
CA THR A 249 10.45 23.60 -17.44
C THR A 249 11.14 24.59 -16.51
N ASP A 250 10.37 25.43 -15.81
CA ASP A 250 10.89 26.29 -14.75
C ASP A 250 11.34 25.49 -13.50
N VAL A 251 11.08 24.17 -13.49
CA VAL A 251 11.50 23.24 -12.45
C VAL A 251 12.93 22.79 -12.72
N ASP A 252 13.80 22.92 -11.72
CA ASP A 252 15.18 22.43 -11.78
C ASP A 252 15.21 20.95 -12.20
N PRO A 253 15.98 20.58 -13.25
CA PRO A 253 16.17 19.20 -13.67
C PRO A 253 16.49 18.24 -12.53
N ALA A 254 17.25 18.68 -11.51
CA ALA A 254 17.56 17.84 -10.34
C ALA A 254 16.30 17.40 -9.59
N VAL A 255 15.27 18.25 -9.50
CA VAL A 255 13.99 17.91 -8.88
C VAL A 255 13.27 16.82 -9.68
N LEU A 256 13.26 16.94 -11.02
CA LEU A 256 12.60 15.98 -11.91
C LEU A 256 13.34 14.62 -11.96
N TYR A 257 14.67 14.62 -11.90
CA TYR A 257 15.47 13.41 -12.06
C TYR A 257 15.83 12.71 -10.74
N VAL A 258 15.88 13.43 -9.62
CA VAL A 258 16.28 12.87 -8.32
C VAL A 258 15.09 12.83 -7.36
N ILE A 259 14.49 13.98 -7.09
CA ILE A 259 13.45 14.10 -6.06
C ILE A 259 12.20 13.33 -6.48
N PHE A 260 11.72 13.54 -7.71
CA PHE A 260 10.48 12.93 -8.17
C PHE A 260 10.54 11.39 -8.18
N PRO A 261 11.55 10.72 -8.76
CA PRO A 261 11.68 9.26 -8.68
C PRO A 261 11.89 8.76 -7.25
N PHE A 262 12.59 9.53 -6.41
CA PHE A 262 12.81 9.16 -5.01
C PHE A 262 11.49 9.06 -4.26
N PHE A 263 10.65 10.10 -4.30
CA PHE A 263 9.34 10.05 -3.65
C PHE A 263 8.41 9.05 -4.33
N ARG A 264 8.41 8.96 -5.66
CA ARG A 264 7.54 8.03 -6.40
C ARG A 264 7.82 6.56 -6.07
N PHE A 265 9.08 6.13 -6.10
CA PHE A 265 9.45 4.72 -5.96
C PHE A 265 9.86 4.34 -4.53
N VAL A 266 10.69 5.15 -3.87
CA VAL A 266 11.25 4.78 -2.55
C VAL A 266 10.18 4.83 -1.47
N PHE A 267 9.34 5.86 -1.46
CA PHE A 267 8.27 5.93 -0.46
C PHE A 267 7.25 4.83 -0.69
N MET A 268 6.90 4.52 -1.94
CA MET A 268 6.02 3.39 -2.24
C MET A 268 6.62 2.07 -1.75
N PHE A 269 7.93 1.85 -1.93
CA PHE A 269 8.63 0.67 -1.40
C PHE A 269 8.51 0.60 0.12
N VAL A 270 8.82 1.70 0.82
CA VAL A 270 8.73 1.77 2.29
C VAL A 270 7.29 1.53 2.77
N ILE A 271 6.29 2.13 2.12
CA ILE A 271 4.86 1.94 2.42
C ILE A 271 4.48 0.46 2.29
N LEU A 272 4.86 -0.18 1.19
CA LEU A 272 4.59 -1.59 0.96
C LEU A 272 5.31 -2.47 2.00
N VAL A 273 6.56 -2.19 2.34
CA VAL A 273 7.27 -2.89 3.44
C VAL A 273 6.55 -2.72 4.79
N LEU A 274 6.05 -1.51 5.11
CA LEU A 274 5.28 -1.28 6.33
C LEU A 274 3.98 -2.09 6.34
N LEU A 275 3.25 -2.13 5.22
CA LEU A 275 2.04 -2.94 5.09
C LEU A 275 2.33 -4.45 5.13
N LEU A 276 3.44 -4.89 4.54
CA LEU A 276 3.89 -6.27 4.66
C LEU A 276 4.26 -6.62 6.10
N SER A 277 4.96 -5.71 6.80
CA SER A 277 5.28 -5.90 8.21
C SER A 277 4.02 -6.03 9.06
N LEU A 278 2.97 -5.28 8.73
CA LEU A 278 1.64 -5.39 9.33
C LEU A 278 0.98 -6.75 9.05
N ALA A 279 1.09 -7.24 7.81
CA ALA A 279 0.50 -8.51 7.40
C ALA A 279 1.25 -9.74 7.93
N ILE A 280 2.59 -9.69 8.01
CA ILE A 280 3.43 -10.80 8.49
C ILE A 280 3.40 -10.90 10.02
N ARG A 281 3.14 -9.79 10.75
CA ARG A 281 3.22 -9.75 12.21
C ARG A 281 2.41 -10.89 12.83
N LYS A 282 3.14 -11.94 13.22
CA LYS A 282 2.59 -13.26 13.51
C LYS A 282 1.56 -13.17 14.64
N SER A 283 0.48 -13.90 14.41
CA SER A 283 -0.74 -14.11 15.19
C SER A 283 -0.53 -14.53 16.66
N GLY A 284 0.17 -13.72 17.45
CA GLY A 284 0.22 -13.85 18.91
C GLY A 284 -1.09 -13.45 19.59
N ARG A 285 -2.26 -13.71 18.98
CA ARG A 285 -3.63 -13.32 19.38
C ARG A 285 -4.20 -12.00 18.86
N LEU A 286 -3.46 -11.22 18.06
CA LEU A 286 -3.94 -9.92 17.54
C LEU A 286 -5.19 -10.02 16.65
N TRP A 287 -5.22 -11.05 15.80
CA TRP A 287 -6.27 -11.25 14.79
C TRP A 287 -7.11 -12.51 15.02
N SER A 288 -6.57 -13.46 15.79
CA SER A 288 -7.10 -14.83 15.91
C SER A 288 -7.98 -15.06 17.15
N SER A 289 -8.06 -14.10 18.06
CA SER A 289 -9.02 -14.16 19.17
C SER A 289 -9.88 -12.91 19.14
N PRO A 290 -11.15 -12.99 18.67
CA PRO A 290 -12.13 -12.06 19.20
C PRO A 290 -12.01 -12.18 20.72
N GLN A 291 -11.56 -11.12 21.39
CA GLN A 291 -11.81 -10.97 22.81
C GLN A 291 -13.32 -10.87 22.92
N GLN A 292 -14.01 -12.02 22.93
CA GLN A 292 -15.36 -12.05 23.43
C GLN A 292 -15.24 -11.46 24.83
N PRO A 293 -15.98 -10.38 25.16
CA PRO A 293 -16.10 -9.98 26.54
C PRO A 293 -16.63 -11.22 27.24
N VAL A 294 -15.77 -11.90 28.00
CA VAL A 294 -16.16 -13.06 28.78
C VAL A 294 -17.28 -12.53 29.66
N PRO A 295 -18.54 -12.95 29.47
CA PRO A 295 -19.64 -12.44 30.27
C PRO A 295 -19.23 -12.57 31.74
N ALA A 296 -19.50 -11.55 32.57
CA ALA A 296 -18.98 -11.49 33.94
C ALA A 296 -19.19 -12.80 34.73
N TYR A 297 -20.26 -13.53 34.42
CA TYR A 297 -20.57 -14.86 34.94
C TYR A 297 -19.54 -15.95 34.58
N GLN A 298 -18.98 -15.96 33.37
CA GLN A 298 -17.91 -16.88 32.99
C GLN A 298 -16.58 -16.54 33.66
N GLN A 299 -16.31 -15.26 33.95
CA GLN A 299 -15.14 -14.90 34.78
C GLN A 299 -15.30 -15.40 36.21
N GLN A 300 -16.51 -15.30 36.78
CA GLN A 300 -16.81 -15.88 38.10
C GLN A 300 -16.71 -17.41 38.09
N GLN A 301 -17.19 -18.10 37.06
CA GLN A 301 -17.06 -19.56 36.96
C GLN A 301 -15.60 -20.00 36.79
N GLN A 302 -14.79 -19.28 36.02
CA GLN A 302 -13.36 -19.58 35.92
C GLN A 302 -12.60 -19.31 37.22
N GLN A 303 -12.97 -18.26 37.97
CA GLN A 303 -12.41 -18.03 39.30
C GLN A 303 -12.86 -19.08 40.32
N GLN A 304 -14.11 -19.57 40.24
CA GLN A 304 -14.57 -20.68 41.08
C GLN A 304 -13.92 -22.01 40.71
N GLN A 305 -13.71 -22.29 39.42
CA GLN A 305 -13.00 -23.50 38.99
C GLN A 305 -11.50 -23.45 39.31
N GLN A 306 -10.85 -22.30 39.17
CA GLN A 306 -9.45 -22.14 39.60
C GLN A 306 -9.34 -22.22 41.12
N GLY A 307 -10.25 -21.60 41.88
CA GLY A 307 -10.30 -21.74 43.33
C GLY A 307 -10.47 -23.19 43.77
N GLY A 308 -11.38 -23.94 43.13
CA GLY A 308 -11.61 -25.36 43.42
C GLY A 308 -10.41 -26.25 43.06
N GLN A 309 -9.75 -26.01 41.92
CA GLN A 309 -8.54 -26.75 41.55
C GLN A 309 -7.37 -26.46 42.49
N GLN A 310 -7.22 -25.20 42.92
CA GLN A 310 -6.15 -24.82 43.83
C GLN A 310 -6.36 -25.44 45.22
N GLN A 311 -7.61 -25.53 45.68
CA GLN A 311 -7.97 -26.20 46.92
C GLN A 311 -7.69 -27.71 46.87
N GLN A 312 -7.98 -28.39 45.74
CA GLN A 312 -7.62 -29.81 45.54
C GLN A 312 -6.10 -30.04 45.51
N VAL A 313 -5.34 -29.12 44.88
CA VAL A 313 -3.88 -29.20 44.85
C VAL A 313 -3.28 -29.00 46.24
N ASP A 314 -3.81 -28.08 47.03
CA ASP A 314 -3.35 -27.84 48.39
C ASP A 314 -3.74 -28.99 49.34
N GLU A 315 -4.90 -29.61 49.15
CA GLU A 315 -5.31 -30.82 49.88
C GLU A 315 -4.41 -32.02 49.56
N GLN A 316 -4.06 -32.24 48.29
CA GLN A 316 -3.10 -33.27 47.89
C GLN A 316 -1.71 -33.02 48.49
N LYS A 317 -1.23 -31.76 48.49
CA LYS A 317 0.04 -31.41 49.16
C LYS A 317 -0.01 -31.67 50.67
N GLY A 318 -1.15 -31.42 51.30
CA GLY A 318 -1.38 -31.73 52.72
C GLY A 318 -1.29 -33.23 53.02
N LEU A 319 -1.93 -34.06 52.19
CA LEU A 319 -1.89 -35.53 52.32
C LEU A 319 -0.47 -36.09 52.11
N LEU A 320 0.27 -35.57 51.12
CA LEU A 320 1.66 -35.96 50.90
C LEU A 320 2.56 -35.60 52.09
N ARG A 321 2.36 -34.43 52.72
CA ARG A 321 3.10 -34.05 53.95
C ARG A 321 2.78 -34.95 55.13
N ARG A 322 1.52 -35.42 55.28
CA ARG A 322 1.15 -36.39 56.34
C ARG A 322 1.82 -37.74 56.11
N ARG A 323 1.77 -38.27 54.88
CA ARG A 323 2.40 -39.54 54.52
C ARG A 323 3.92 -39.52 54.77
N HIS A 324 4.57 -38.39 54.50
CA HIS A 324 6.01 -38.23 54.72
C HIS A 324 6.41 -38.17 56.21
N ARG A 325 5.50 -37.76 57.12
CA ARG A 325 5.71 -37.81 58.57
C ARG A 325 5.57 -39.22 59.13
N GLU A 326 4.63 -40.02 58.63
CA GLU A 326 4.42 -41.39 59.09
C GLU A 326 5.57 -42.34 58.71
N THR A 327 6.18 -42.17 57.54
CA THR A 327 7.32 -43.02 57.12
C THR A 327 8.65 -42.66 57.81
N SER A 328 8.71 -41.57 58.59
CA SER A 328 9.94 -41.11 59.26
C SER A 328 10.17 -41.71 60.67
N ARG A 329 9.34 -42.67 61.11
CA ARG A 329 9.50 -43.36 62.40
C ARG A 329 9.45 -44.90 62.27
N PRO A 330 10.53 -45.57 61.86
CA PRO A 330 10.68 -46.97 62.29
C PRO A 330 12.13 -47.42 62.59
N TRP A 331 13.03 -46.59 63.13
CA TRP A 331 14.42 -47.04 63.39
C TRP A 331 14.96 -46.83 64.81
N VAL A 332 14.18 -46.33 65.76
CA VAL A 332 14.68 -46.14 67.15
C VAL A 332 14.37 -47.33 68.07
N ALA A 333 13.65 -48.37 67.60
CA ALA A 333 13.22 -49.49 68.45
C ALA A 333 13.97 -50.82 68.24
N ILE A 334 14.99 -50.91 67.38
CA ILE A 334 15.69 -52.19 67.06
C ILE A 334 17.10 -52.28 67.71
N LEU A 335 17.49 -51.35 68.59
CA LEU A 335 18.75 -51.43 69.35
C LEU A 335 18.52 -51.33 70.86
N ARG A 336 17.83 -52.32 71.42
CA ARG A 336 17.91 -52.66 72.84
C ARG A 336 18.13 -54.14 73.01
#